data_AF-A0A922SG27-F1
#
_entry.id   AF-A0A922SG27-F1
#
_cell.length_a   1.000
_cell.length_b   1.000
_cell.length_c   1.000
_cell.angle_alpha   90.00
_cell.angle_beta   90.00
_cell.angle_gamma   90.00
#
_symmetry.space_group_name_H-M   'P 1'
#
loop_
_entity.id
_entity.type
_entity.pdbx_description
1 polymer ?
#
loop_
_entity_poly.entity_id
_entity_poly.type
_entity_poly.pdbx_seq_one_letter_code
_entity_poly.pdbx_strand_id
1 'polypeptide(L)' 'MKNVINHQFVIIPPNKALITGVGEHATQGTLLTLTCTALGARPAAKIQWYNGTEKLNADDQNIHEFDV' A
#
# COMPACT_ATOMS: atom_id res chain seq x y z
N MET A 1 28.79 -19.75 -28.04
CA MET A 1 27.71 -20.50 -27.38
C MET A 1 27.14 -19.59 -26.29
N LYS A 2 25.96 -19.00 -26.50
CA LYS A 2 25.35 -18.10 -25.51
C LYS A 2 24.39 -18.94 -24.66
N ASN A 3 24.65 -19.02 -23.36
CA ASN A 3 23.77 -19.68 -22.41
C ASN A 3 22.56 -18.75 -22.16
N VAL A 4 21.37 -19.18 -22.55
CA VAL A 4 20.14 -18.40 -22.37
C VAL A 4 19.54 -18.81 -21.03
N ILE A 5 19.79 -18.01 -19.99
CA ILE A 5 19.15 -18.14 -18.69
C ILE A 5 17.74 -17.55 -18.79
N ASN A 6 16.72 -18.43 -18.79
CA ASN A 6 15.32 -18.03 -18.73
C ASN A 6 15.03 -17.38 -17.37
N HIS A 7 14.96 -16.05 -17.34
CA HIS A 7 14.47 -15.31 -16.18
C HIS A 7 12.95 -15.27 -16.24
N GLN A 8 12.28 -16.12 -15.46
CA GLN A 8 10.83 -16.07 -15.35
C GLN A 8 10.42 -15.03 -14.30
N PHE A 9 9.64 -14.04 -14.72
CA PHE A 9 9.02 -13.07 -13.82
C PHE A 9 7.84 -13.74 -13.11
N VAL A 10 7.86 -13.79 -11.78
CA VAL A 10 6.80 -14.39 -10.96
C VAL A 10 6.08 -13.26 -10.24
N ILE A 11 4.77 -13.17 -10.45
CA ILE A 11 3.88 -12.24 -9.74
C ILE A 11 3.34 -12.94 -8.50
N ILE A 12 3.55 -12.33 -7.34
CA ILE A 12 3.07 -12.80 -6.05
C ILE A 12 2.15 -11.71 -5.50
N PRO A 13 0.86 -11.98 -5.26
CA PRO A 13 -0.04 -11.02 -4.65
C PRO A 13 0.34 -10.81 -3.17
N PRO A 14 0.05 -9.63 -2.60
CA PRO A 14 0.20 -9.43 -1.16
C PRO A 14 -0.69 -10.41 -0.41
N ASN A 15 -0.17 -11.02 0.64
CA ASN A 15 -0.94 -11.94 1.49
C ASN A 15 -1.55 -11.25 2.72
N LYS A 16 -1.10 -10.02 3.00
CA LYS A 16 -1.54 -9.24 4.16
C LYS A 16 -1.45 -7.75 3.87
N ALA A 17 -2.46 -7.02 4.31
CA ALA A 17 -2.47 -5.57 4.39
C ALA A 17 -2.73 -5.16 5.84
N LEU A 18 -1.95 -4.23 6.37
CA LEU A 18 -2.08 -3.73 7.73
C LEU A 18 -2.21 -2.22 7.71
N ILE A 19 -3.23 -1.69 8.37
CA ILE A 19 -3.40 -0.25 8.60
C ILE A 19 -3.02 0.06 10.05
N THR A 20 -2.15 1.04 10.26
CA THR A 20 -1.73 1.55 11.56
C THR A 20 -1.91 3.06 11.64
N GLY A 21 -1.77 3.64 12.84
CA GLY A 21 -1.92 5.09 13.07
C GLY A 21 -3.27 5.52 13.66
N VAL A 22 -4.22 4.59 13.76
CA VAL A 22 -5.42 4.78 14.61
C VAL A 22 -5.04 4.38 16.03
N GLY A 23 -5.09 5.34 16.97
CA GLY A 23 -4.99 5.04 18.41
C GLY A 23 -6.23 4.28 18.91
N GLU A 24 -6.41 4.16 20.23
CA GLU A 24 -7.61 3.51 20.78
C GLU A 24 -8.91 4.23 20.39
N HIS A 25 -8.86 5.57 20.32
CA HIS A 25 -9.99 6.41 19.98
C HIS A 25 -9.55 7.58 19.10
N ALA A 26 -10.43 7.96 18.16
CA ALA A 26 -10.33 9.18 17.39
C ALA A 26 -11.48 10.12 17.78
N THR A 27 -11.16 11.38 18.08
CA THR A 27 -12.16 12.40 18.36
C THR A 27 -12.36 13.30 17.14
N GLN A 28 -13.55 13.88 17.02
CA GLN A 28 -13.86 14.80 15.92
C GLN A 28 -12.87 15.97 15.88
N GLY A 29 -12.40 16.29 14.67
CA GLY A 29 -11.42 17.36 14.44
C GLY A 29 -9.97 16.96 14.66
N THR A 30 -9.69 15.73 15.14
CA THR A 30 -8.33 15.23 15.27
C THR A 30 -7.74 14.85 13.91
N LEU A 31 -6.54 15.36 13.62
CA LEU A 31 -5.76 14.93 12.47
C LEU A 31 -5.07 13.60 12.78
N LEU A 32 -5.25 12.60 11.91
CA LEU A 32 -4.63 11.29 12.01
C LEU A 32 -3.69 11.04 10.84
N THR A 33 -2.55 10.44 11.11
CA THR A 33 -1.63 9.92 10.09
C THR A 33 -1.81 8.42 10.03
N LEU A 34 -2.36 7.92 8.92
CA LEU A 34 -2.58 6.50 8.70
C LEU A 34 -1.50 5.93 7.78
N THR A 35 -1.01 4.75 8.13
CA THR A 35 -0.03 4.03 7.33
C THR A 35 -0.61 2.68 6.92
N CYS A 36 -0.57 2.36 5.63
CA CYS A 36 -0.92 1.05 5.11
C CYS A 36 0.36 0.33 4.66
N THR A 37 0.50 -0.93 5.07
CA THR A 37 1.65 -1.78 4.70
C THR A 37 1.15 -3.06 4.06
N ALA A 38 1.52 -3.28 2.79
CA ALA A 38 1.27 -4.52 2.06
C ALA A 38 2.49 -5.45 2.16
N LEU A 39 2.29 -6.70 2.56
CA LEU A 39 3.36 -7.67 2.79
C LEU A 39 3.29 -8.86 1.83
N GLY A 40 4.45 -9.42 1.49
CA GLY A 40 4.58 -10.64 0.70
C GLY A 40 4.31 -10.49 -0.80
N ALA A 41 4.21 -9.26 -1.30
CA ALA A 41 4.02 -8.99 -2.73
C ALA A 41 5.35 -8.99 -3.50
N ARG A 42 5.31 -9.48 -4.73
CA ARG A 42 6.40 -9.32 -5.70
C ARG A 42 5.83 -9.16 -7.10
N PRO A 43 6.05 -8.04 -7.82
CA PRO A 43 6.72 -6.81 -7.37
C PRO A 43 5.96 -6.11 -6.24
N ALA A 44 6.46 -4.96 -5.76
CA ALA A 44 5.77 -4.14 -4.77
C ALA A 44 4.31 -3.90 -5.18
N ALA A 45 3.40 -4.01 -4.21
CA ALA A 45 1.97 -3.85 -4.44
C ALA A 45 1.60 -2.37 -4.43
N LYS A 46 0.69 -2.00 -5.33
CA LYS A 46 0.09 -0.67 -5.34
C LYS A 46 -0.98 -0.52 -4.27
N ILE A 47 -0.93 0.53 -3.49
CA ILE A 47 -1.90 0.82 -2.42
C ILE A 47 -2.87 1.92 -2.89
N GLN A 48 -4.16 1.75 -2.59
CA GLN A 48 -5.20 2.74 -2.88
C GLN A 48 -6.05 2.96 -1.62
N TRP A 49 -6.20 4.23 -1.23
CA TRP A 49 -7.01 4.62 -0.08
C TRP A 49 -8.44 4.97 -0.48
N TYR A 50 -9.39 4.62 0.39
CA TYR A 50 -10.80 4.92 0.24
C TYR A 50 -11.37 5.45 1.55
N ASN A 51 -12.29 6.41 1.46
CA ASN A 51 -13.16 6.80 2.56
C ASN A 51 -14.56 6.23 2.30
N GLY A 52 -14.89 5.13 2.98
CA GLY A 52 -16.08 4.34 2.66
C GLY A 52 -15.97 3.73 1.26
N THR A 53 -16.70 4.30 0.29
CA THR A 53 -16.68 3.85 -1.12
C THR A 53 -15.99 4.83 -2.06
N GLU A 54 -15.65 6.03 -1.57
CA GLU A 54 -15.01 7.07 -2.36
C GLU A 54 -13.50 6.88 -2.37
N LYS A 55 -12.90 6.85 -3.56
CA LYS A 55 -11.45 6.75 -3.72
C LYS A 55 -10.80 8.08 -3.35
N LEU A 56 -9.79 8.04 -2.48
CA LEU A 56 -8.97 9.20 -2.18
C LEU A 56 -7.88 9.37 -3.25
N ASN A 57 -7.80 10.56 -3.83
CA ASN A 57 -6.76 10.91 -4.79
C ASN A 57 -5.54 11.45 -4.06
N ALA A 58 -4.34 11.02 -4.47
CA ALA A 58 -3.09 11.51 -3.90
C ALA A 58 -2.80 12.97 -4.25
N ASP A 59 -3.39 13.50 -5.33
CA ASP A 59 -3.20 14.90 -5.73
C ASP A 59 -3.97 15.87 -4.81
N ASP A 60 -5.12 15.41 -4.27
CA ASP A 60 -5.98 16.21 -3.40
C ASP A 60 -5.68 16.01 -1.91
N GLN A 61 -4.94 14.95 -1.56
CA GLN A 61 -4.75 14.51 -0.18
C GLN A 61 -3.26 14.31 0.12
N ASN A 62 -2.88 14.42 1.40
CA ASN A 62 -1.50 14.17 1.85
C ASN A 62 -1.19 12.65 1.90
N ILE A 63 -1.24 11.98 0.74
CA ILE A 63 -1.00 10.55 0.59
C ILE A 63 0.36 10.34 -0.06
N HIS A 64 1.25 9.66 0.67
CA HIS A 64 2.57 9.28 0.18
C HIS A 64 2.68 7.76 0.09
N GLU A 65 3.07 7.25 -1.09
CA GLU A 65 3.34 5.83 -1.33
C GLU A 65 4.86 5.61 -1.30
N PHE A 66 5.28 4.58 -0.57
CA PHE A 66 6.68 4.19 -0.45
C PHE A 66 6.84 2.73 -0.84
N ASP A 67 7.61 2.48 -1.90
CA ASP A 67 7.99 1.13 -2.30
C ASP A 67 9.22 0.69 -1.49
N VAL A 68 9.11 -0.45 -0.80
CA VAL A 68 10.20 -1.09 -0.04
C VAL A 68 10.83 -2.21 -0.86
#